data_AF-A0A0K9F4J2-F1
#
_entry.id   AF-A0A0K9F4J2-F1
#
_cell.length_a   1.000
_cell.length_b   1.000
_cell.length_c   1.000
_cell.angle_alpha   90.00
_cell.angle_beta   90.00
_cell.angle_gamma   90.00
#
_symmetry.space_group_name_H-M   'P 1'
#
loop_
_entity.id
_entity.type
_entity.pdbx_description
1 polymer ?
#
loop_
_entity_poly.entity_id
_entity_poly.type
_entity_poly.pdbx_seq_one_letter_code
_entity_poly.pdbx_strand_id
1 'polypeptide(L)'
;MKLSSLIEQERVSSYYNRKKILQRKQAGDAYRKNSLYFQPKKNPLLLELENLLLGHTDQDLYEQQKEESKEVTPQQQAIIEDLQQTKKNVLAHEKTQKAEALEYSQLEHIDGEASIVDVANAKETLQILEQVRDTALVPVQSLPQDLRLAASVNAQIQNGQELDESELDDSQPAFVREVIEVKVPERFSQELKLDPFADTIFGKSYAEAYKARTFKFASEKYTTHIQMAKDGYRPGNGSMFSMIA
;
A
#
# COMPACT_ATOMS: atom_id res chain seq x y z
N MET A 1 26.99 -15.53 -64.55
CA MET A 1 26.75 -14.64 -63.38
C MET A 1 27.77 -13.51 -63.44
N LYS A 2 27.38 -12.27 -63.18
CA LYS A 2 28.28 -11.11 -63.26
C LYS A 2 29.17 -11.08 -62.00
N LEU A 3 30.49 -11.00 -62.16
CA LEU A 3 31.44 -10.99 -61.02
C LEU A 3 31.19 -9.82 -60.06
N SER A 4 30.64 -8.71 -60.56
CA SER A 4 30.27 -7.55 -59.75
C SER A 4 29.21 -7.86 -58.69
N SER A 5 28.20 -8.69 -59.00
CA SER A 5 27.15 -9.01 -58.03
C SER A 5 27.66 -9.93 -56.91
N LEU A 6 28.64 -10.78 -57.20
CA LEU A 6 29.25 -11.66 -56.21
C LEU A 6 30.08 -10.85 -55.20
N ILE A 7 30.84 -9.86 -55.67
CA ILE A 7 31.63 -8.95 -54.82
C ILE A 7 30.72 -8.08 -53.95
N GLU A 8 29.59 -7.60 -54.48
CA GLU A 8 28.60 -6.85 -53.69
C GLU A 8 27.93 -7.72 -52.62
N GLN A 9 27.59 -8.96 -52.95
CA GLN A 9 27.01 -9.91 -51.99
C GLN A 9 28.01 -10.26 -50.86
N GLU A 10 29.30 -10.39 -51.17
CA GLU A 10 30.36 -10.59 -50.18
C GLU A 10 30.52 -9.36 -49.27
N ARG A 11 30.47 -8.14 -49.83
CA ARG A 11 30.53 -6.90 -49.04
C ARG A 11 29.34 -6.76 -48.10
N VAL A 12 28.13 -7.07 -48.57
CA VAL A 12 26.91 -7.01 -47.77
C VAL A 12 26.97 -8.04 -46.64
N SER A 13 27.32 -9.30 -46.94
CA SER A 13 27.45 -10.35 -45.93
C SER A 13 28.56 -10.05 -44.89
N SER A 14 29.70 -9.51 -45.31
CA SER A 14 30.79 -9.08 -44.43
C SER A 14 30.34 -7.97 -43.47
N TYR A 15 29.58 -6.98 -43.96
CA TYR A 15 29.01 -5.92 -43.14
C TYR A 15 28.02 -6.48 -42.10
N TYR A 16 27.11 -7.38 -42.50
CA TYR A 16 26.18 -8.03 -41.58
C TYR A 16 26.90 -8.85 -40.51
N ASN A 17 27.94 -9.59 -40.88
CA ASN A 17 28.75 -10.38 -39.94
C ASN A 17 29.47 -9.47 -38.94
N ARG A 18 30.05 -8.36 -39.39
CA ARG A 18 30.69 -7.37 -38.52
C ARG A 18 29.70 -6.76 -37.54
N LYS A 19 28.50 -6.39 -38.02
CA LYS A 19 27.41 -5.86 -37.17
C LYS A 19 27.00 -6.88 -36.11
N LYS A 20 26.83 -8.15 -36.49
CA LYS A 20 26.46 -9.24 -35.57
C LYS A 20 27.53 -9.48 -34.50
N ILE A 21 28.82 -9.42 -34.86
CA ILE A 21 29.93 -9.54 -33.91
C ILE A 21 29.92 -8.36 -32.93
N LEU A 22 29.71 -7.14 -33.42
CA LEU A 22 29.68 -5.94 -32.59
C LEU A 22 28.50 -5.95 -31.60
N GLN A 23 27.31 -6.40 -32.05
CA GLN A 23 26.14 -6.58 -31.18
C GLN A 23 26.39 -7.64 -30.11
N ARG A 24 27.01 -8.78 -30.45
CA ARG A 24 27.36 -9.82 -29.46
C ARG A 24 28.36 -9.30 -28.43
N LYS A 25 29.34 -8.49 -28.84
CA LYS A 25 30.27 -7.84 -27.91
C LYS A 25 29.55 -6.88 -26.98
N GLN A 26 28.70 -5.99 -27.51
CA GLN A 26 27.92 -5.05 -26.71
C GLN A 26 26.99 -5.76 -25.72
N ALA A 27 26.31 -6.82 -26.16
CA ALA A 27 25.48 -7.63 -25.28
C ALA A 27 26.33 -8.29 -24.18
N GLY A 28 27.47 -8.89 -24.54
CA GLY A 28 28.40 -9.48 -23.58
C GLY A 28 28.91 -8.48 -22.54
N ASP A 29 29.25 -7.26 -22.97
CA ASP A 29 29.68 -6.18 -22.08
C ASP A 29 28.54 -5.70 -21.18
N ALA A 30 27.31 -5.61 -21.69
CA ALA A 30 26.13 -5.28 -20.90
C ALA A 30 25.85 -6.36 -19.83
N TYR A 31 25.91 -7.64 -20.20
CA TYR A 31 25.78 -8.73 -19.24
C TYR A 31 26.89 -8.71 -18.19
N ARG A 32 28.13 -8.44 -18.58
CA ARG A 32 29.26 -8.32 -17.64
C ARG A 32 29.11 -7.13 -16.71
N LYS A 33 28.60 -5.99 -17.18
CA LYS A 33 28.28 -4.85 -16.32
C LYS A 33 27.14 -5.18 -15.36
N ASN A 34 26.07 -5.79 -15.85
CA ASN A 34 24.92 -6.18 -15.03
C ASN A 34 25.29 -7.22 -13.97
N SER A 35 26.11 -8.22 -14.31
CA SER A 35 26.54 -9.24 -13.36
C SER A 35 27.37 -8.68 -12.20
N LEU A 36 28.08 -7.56 -12.40
CA LEU A 36 28.76 -6.87 -11.30
C LEU A 36 27.77 -6.30 -10.28
N TYR A 37 26.56 -5.91 -10.68
CA TYR A 37 25.52 -5.42 -9.76
C TYR A 37 24.77 -6.54 -9.04
N PHE A 38 24.79 -7.76 -9.60
CA PHE A 38 24.23 -8.96 -8.96
C PHE A 38 25.24 -9.72 -8.08
N GLN A 39 26.39 -9.11 -7.78
CA GLN A 39 27.30 -9.66 -6.78
C GLN A 39 26.72 -9.40 -5.38
N PRO A 40 26.64 -10.42 -4.50
CA PRO A 40 26.11 -10.26 -3.15
C PRO A 40 26.82 -9.15 -2.35
N LYS A 41 28.12 -8.94 -2.62
CA LYS A 41 28.95 -7.90 -1.99
C LYS A 41 28.52 -6.46 -2.31
N LYS A 42 27.80 -6.22 -3.41
CA LYS A 42 27.42 -4.86 -3.85
C LYS A 42 25.94 -4.55 -3.65
N ASN A 43 25.11 -5.56 -3.44
CA ASN A 43 23.69 -5.37 -3.21
C ASN A 43 23.26 -6.08 -1.91
N PRO A 44 23.12 -5.34 -0.79
CA PRO A 44 22.72 -5.92 0.49
C PRO A 44 21.34 -6.58 0.42
N LEU A 45 20.47 -6.16 -0.50
CA LEU A 45 19.15 -6.75 -0.72
C LEU A 45 19.22 -8.18 -1.28
N LEU A 46 20.27 -8.53 -2.02
CA LEU A 46 20.47 -9.92 -2.48
C LEU A 46 20.89 -10.84 -1.33
N LEU A 47 21.67 -10.32 -0.39
CA LEU A 47 22.08 -11.06 0.81
C LEU A 47 20.88 -11.25 1.74
N GLU A 48 20.02 -10.24 1.88
CA GLU A 48 18.76 -10.35 2.64
C GLU A 48 17.80 -11.38 2.00
N LEU A 49 17.65 -11.35 0.67
CA LEU A 49 16.87 -12.35 -0.07
C LEU A 49 17.43 -13.76 0.07
N GLU A 50 18.76 -13.92 0.02
CA GLU A 50 19.43 -15.19 0.26
C GLU A 50 19.16 -15.70 1.67
N ASN A 51 19.30 -14.84 2.69
CA ASN A 51 18.99 -15.19 4.08
C ASN A 51 17.52 -15.56 4.27
N LEU A 52 16.60 -14.88 3.60
CA LEU A 52 15.16 -15.18 3.65
C LEU A 52 14.83 -16.51 2.95
N LEU A 53 15.44 -16.76 1.79
CA LEU A 53 15.25 -18.02 1.04
C LEU A 53 15.86 -19.22 1.76
N LEU A 54 17.00 -19.02 2.44
CA LEU A 54 17.66 -20.03 3.27
C LEU A 54 17.02 -20.16 4.65
N GLY A 55 16.08 -19.28 5.02
CA GLY A 55 15.39 -19.29 6.31
C GLY A 55 16.28 -18.91 7.50
N HIS A 56 17.44 -18.29 7.26
CA HIS A 56 18.34 -17.83 8.33
C HIS A 56 17.66 -16.78 9.21
N THR A 57 16.84 -15.91 8.62
CA THR A 57 16.06 -14.90 9.38
C THR A 57 15.01 -15.54 10.30
N ASP A 58 14.39 -16.62 9.86
CA ASP A 58 13.35 -17.31 10.64
C ASP A 58 13.98 -18.06 11.82
N GLN A 59 15.19 -18.58 11.62
CA GLN A 59 15.97 -19.23 12.66
C GLN A 59 16.44 -18.23 13.72
N ASP A 60 16.95 -17.06 13.33
CA ASP A 60 17.37 -16.00 14.26
C ASP A 60 16.17 -15.48 15.07
N LEU A 61 15.00 -15.31 14.45
CA LEU A 61 13.77 -14.91 15.14
C LEU A 61 13.28 -15.96 16.13
N TYR A 62 13.39 -17.25 15.79
CA TYR A 62 13.05 -18.34 16.68
C TYR A 62 14.00 -18.42 17.89
N GLU A 63 15.30 -18.17 17.67
CA GLU A 63 16.30 -18.14 18.73
C GLU A 63 16.08 -16.94 19.67
N GLN A 64 15.78 -15.75 19.14
CA GLN A 64 15.41 -14.57 19.95
C GLN A 64 14.16 -14.80 20.80
N GLN A 65 13.09 -15.36 20.23
CA GLN A 65 11.87 -15.68 20.99
C GLN A 65 12.10 -16.75 22.05
N LYS A 66 13.03 -17.68 21.80
CA LYS A 66 13.42 -18.72 22.77
C LYS A 66 14.29 -18.17 23.90
N GLU A 67 15.01 -17.08 23.68
CA GLU A 67 15.78 -16.38 24.72
C GLU A 67 14.88 -15.46 25.55
N GLU A 68 13.99 -14.68 24.91
CA GLU A 68 13.02 -13.81 25.59
C GLU A 68 12.03 -14.60 26.46
N SER A 69 11.63 -15.80 26.03
CA SER A 69 10.77 -16.70 26.84
C SER A 69 11.48 -17.34 28.04
N LYS A 70 12.82 -17.28 28.10
CA LYS A 70 13.59 -17.74 29.26
C LYS A 70 13.82 -16.64 30.30
N GLU A 71 13.79 -15.37 29.90
CA GLU A 71 13.90 -14.23 30.81
C GLU A 71 12.54 -13.82 31.38
N VAL A 72 11.91 -14.74 32.12
CA VAL A 72 10.67 -14.43 32.84
C VAL A 72 11.03 -13.55 34.04
N THR A 73 10.57 -12.30 34.04
CA THR A 73 10.75 -11.37 35.17
C THR A 73 10.16 -12.00 36.45
N PRO A 74 10.80 -11.90 37.64
CA PRO A 74 10.32 -12.57 38.86
C PRO A 74 8.86 -12.26 39.22
N GLN A 75 8.36 -11.09 38.83
CA GLN A 75 6.95 -10.71 38.98
C GLN A 75 5.99 -11.53 38.09
N GLN A 76 6.39 -11.89 36.87
CA GLN A 76 5.58 -12.71 35.97
C GLN A 76 5.52 -14.17 36.44
N GLN A 77 6.58 -14.68 37.06
CA GLN A 77 6.58 -16.02 37.66
C GLN A 77 5.56 -16.11 38.82
N ALA A 78 5.54 -15.12 39.70
CA ALA A 78 4.57 -15.06 40.80
C ALA A 78 3.11 -15.03 40.31
N ILE A 79 2.83 -14.28 39.24
CA ILE A 79 1.48 -14.22 38.63
C ILE A 79 1.08 -15.58 38.03
N ILE A 80 2.01 -16.28 37.38
CA ILE A 80 1.74 -17.60 36.80
C ILE A 80 1.47 -18.62 37.91
N GLU A 81 2.20 -18.57 39.02
CA GLU A 81 1.96 -19.46 40.18
C GLU A 81 0.58 -19.21 40.82
N ASP A 82 0.20 -17.94 41.00
CA ASP A 82 -1.11 -17.56 41.54
C ASP A 82 -2.26 -17.99 40.60
N LEU A 83 -2.10 -17.80 39.29
CA LEU A 83 -3.05 -18.29 38.28
C LEU A 83 -3.20 -19.83 38.31
N GLN A 84 -2.10 -20.56 38.55
CA GLN A 84 -2.16 -22.01 38.66
C GLN A 84 -2.84 -22.48 39.95
N GLN A 85 -2.65 -21.77 41.06
CA GLN A 85 -3.32 -22.05 42.33
C GLN A 85 -4.82 -21.78 42.24
N THR A 86 -5.21 -20.62 41.70
CA THR A 86 -6.62 -20.27 41.47
C THR A 86 -7.32 -21.27 40.55
N LYS A 87 -6.65 -21.73 39.48
CA LYS A 87 -7.20 -22.78 38.60
C LYS A 87 -7.45 -24.10 39.33
N LYS A 88 -6.55 -24.51 40.23
CA LYS A 88 -6.74 -25.73 41.05
C LYS A 88 -7.93 -25.58 42.00
N ASN A 89 -8.09 -24.41 42.60
CA ASN A 89 -9.22 -24.11 43.50
C ASN A 89 -10.55 -24.11 42.74
N VAL A 90 -10.62 -23.45 41.58
CA VAL A 90 -11.82 -23.44 40.73
C VAL A 90 -12.20 -24.86 40.30
N LEU A 91 -11.24 -25.67 39.86
CA LEU A 91 -11.50 -27.07 39.49
C LEU A 91 -11.94 -27.93 40.67
N ALA A 92 -11.47 -27.65 41.88
CA ALA A 92 -11.92 -28.33 43.09
C ALA A 92 -13.37 -27.94 43.42
N HIS A 93 -13.70 -26.64 43.38
CA HIS A 93 -15.05 -26.13 43.61
C HIS A 93 -16.05 -26.59 42.55
N GLU A 94 -15.66 -26.66 41.28
CA GLU A 94 -16.49 -27.19 40.20
C GLU A 94 -16.84 -28.67 40.44
N LYS A 95 -15.88 -29.47 40.92
CA LYS A 95 -16.12 -30.89 41.24
C LYS A 95 -17.03 -31.08 42.44
N THR A 96 -16.93 -30.23 43.47
CA THR A 96 -17.83 -30.29 44.63
C THR A 96 -19.23 -29.79 44.27
N GLN A 97 -19.34 -28.71 43.50
CA GLN A 97 -20.63 -28.16 43.05
C GLN A 97 -21.35 -29.13 42.10
N LYS A 98 -20.61 -29.86 41.26
CA LYS A 98 -21.16 -30.92 40.39
C LYS A 98 -21.60 -32.16 41.18
N ALA A 99 -21.04 -32.40 42.36
CA ALA A 99 -21.50 -33.45 43.28
C ALA A 99 -22.75 -33.01 44.06
N GLU A 100 -22.84 -31.76 44.52
CA GLU A 100 -24.04 -31.20 45.16
C GLU A 100 -25.21 -31.02 44.18
N ALA A 101 -24.95 -30.67 42.91
CA ALA A 101 -26.00 -30.53 41.89
C ALA A 101 -26.74 -31.84 41.58
N LEU A 102 -26.14 -33.01 41.88
CA LEU A 102 -26.79 -34.32 41.79
C LEU A 102 -27.65 -34.65 43.02
N GLU A 103 -27.50 -33.93 44.13
CA GLU A 103 -28.27 -34.13 45.36
C GLU A 103 -29.50 -33.19 45.46
N TYR A 104 -29.47 -32.03 44.81
CA TYR A 104 -30.57 -31.03 44.84
C TYR A 104 -31.51 -31.02 43.61
N SER A 105 -31.36 -31.93 42.63
CA SER A 105 -32.22 -31.96 41.43
C SER A 105 -33.63 -32.58 41.66
N GLN A 106 -34.07 -32.71 42.90
CA GLN A 106 -35.44 -33.06 43.28
C GLN A 106 -35.90 -32.12 44.40
N LEU A 107 -36.26 -30.87 44.07
CA LEU A 107 -37.35 -30.09 44.70
C LEU A 107 -37.35 -28.63 44.18
N GLU A 108 -38.44 -28.31 43.48
CA GLU A 108 -39.17 -27.03 43.47
C GLU A 108 -38.68 -25.76 42.71
N HIS A 109 -39.68 -25.13 42.09
CA HIS A 109 -39.74 -23.82 41.46
C HIS A 109 -39.39 -22.64 42.39
N ILE A 110 -38.97 -21.49 41.82
CA ILE A 110 -39.64 -20.16 41.88
C ILE A 110 -38.68 -19.02 41.40
N ASP A 111 -39.23 -18.11 40.58
CA ASP A 111 -38.91 -16.69 40.24
C ASP A 111 -37.49 -16.08 40.28
N GLY A 112 -37.26 -15.17 39.32
CA GLY A 112 -36.95 -13.77 39.70
C GLY A 112 -35.60 -13.15 39.29
N GLU A 113 -35.70 -12.23 38.32
CA GLU A 113 -35.01 -10.93 38.25
C GLU A 113 -33.57 -10.73 37.72
N ALA A 114 -33.47 -9.62 36.99
CA ALA A 114 -32.34 -9.07 36.27
C ALA A 114 -31.36 -8.32 37.18
N SER A 115 -30.07 -8.43 36.88
CA SER A 115 -28.99 -7.76 37.60
C SER A 115 -28.76 -6.32 37.11
N ILE A 116 -29.37 -5.38 37.84
CA ILE A 116 -28.83 -4.11 38.39
C ILE A 116 -27.60 -3.51 37.67
N VAL A 117 -27.81 -2.43 36.92
CA VAL A 117 -26.78 -1.42 36.57
C VAL A 117 -26.92 -0.25 37.54
N ASP A 118 -25.81 0.18 38.14
CA ASP A 118 -25.71 1.26 39.13
C ASP A 118 -26.42 2.55 38.70
N VAL A 119 -27.51 2.87 39.41
CA VAL A 119 -28.41 4.01 39.16
C VAL A 119 -27.74 5.37 39.45
N ALA A 120 -26.60 5.39 40.14
CA ALA A 120 -25.91 6.62 40.53
C ALA A 120 -25.21 7.34 39.35
N ASN A 121 -24.59 6.59 38.42
CA ASN A 121 -23.83 7.17 37.30
C ASN A 121 -24.70 7.61 36.11
N ALA A 122 -25.98 7.22 36.08
CA ALA A 122 -26.89 7.54 34.98
C ALA A 122 -27.30 9.03 34.97
N LYS A 123 -27.36 9.68 36.13
CA LYS A 123 -27.76 11.09 36.22
C LYS A 123 -26.65 12.05 35.78
N GLU A 124 -25.42 11.76 36.19
CA GLU A 124 -24.25 12.57 35.80
C GLU A 124 -23.98 12.46 34.30
N THR A 125 -24.09 11.25 33.74
CA THR A 125 -23.93 11.04 32.29
C THR A 125 -25.00 11.76 31.47
N LEU A 126 -26.26 11.74 31.92
CA LEU A 126 -27.32 12.50 31.27
C LEU A 126 -27.08 14.02 31.33
N GLN A 127 -26.58 14.54 32.46
CA GLN A 127 -26.29 15.97 32.62
C GLN A 127 -25.13 16.43 31.72
N ILE A 128 -24.10 15.61 31.56
CA ILE A 128 -22.97 15.89 30.64
C ILE A 128 -23.45 15.91 29.18
N LEU A 129 -24.31 14.97 28.79
CA LEU A 129 -24.84 14.91 27.42
C LEU A 129 -25.73 16.12 27.10
N GLU A 130 -26.52 16.60 28.06
CA GLU A 130 -27.32 17.80 27.91
C GLU A 130 -26.43 19.05 27.75
N GLN A 131 -25.37 19.16 28.56
CA GLN A 131 -24.41 20.25 28.44
C GLN A 131 -23.68 20.27 27.08
N VAL A 132 -23.24 19.11 26.58
CA VAL A 132 -22.58 18.99 25.27
C VAL A 132 -23.55 19.34 24.13
N ARG A 133 -24.82 18.95 24.26
CA ARG A 133 -25.85 19.32 23.28
C ARG A 133 -26.01 20.83 23.21
N ASP A 134 -26.10 21.50 24.36
CA ASP A 134 -26.34 22.94 24.40
C ASP A 134 -25.12 23.74 23.95
N THR A 135 -23.88 23.29 24.22
CA THR A 135 -22.68 23.96 23.69
C THR A 135 -22.51 23.78 22.17
N ALA A 136 -22.91 22.63 21.62
CA ALA A 136 -22.85 22.38 20.18
C ALA A 136 -23.93 23.13 19.39
N LEU A 137 -25.09 23.39 20.00
CA LEU A 137 -26.22 24.06 19.35
C LEU A 137 -26.15 25.60 19.39
N VAL A 138 -25.26 26.19 20.19
CA VAL A 138 -25.03 27.64 20.15
C VAL A 138 -24.26 27.96 18.86
N PRO A 139 -24.85 28.69 17.89
CA PRO A 139 -24.13 29.06 16.68
C PRO A 139 -22.95 29.94 17.08
N VAL A 140 -21.75 29.48 16.76
CA VAL A 140 -20.50 30.22 16.95
C VAL A 140 -20.64 31.55 16.21
N GLN A 141 -20.93 32.61 16.97
CA GLN A 141 -20.98 33.96 16.46
C GLN A 141 -19.54 34.35 16.08
N SER A 142 -19.20 34.19 14.80
CA SER A 142 -17.89 34.60 14.29
C SER A 142 -17.64 36.07 14.66
N LEU A 143 -16.50 36.32 15.29
CA LEU A 143 -16.16 37.62 15.84
C LEU A 143 -16.07 38.62 14.67
N PRO A 144 -16.64 39.83 14.77
CA PRO A 144 -16.63 40.82 13.68
C PRO A 144 -15.23 41.26 13.23
N GLN A 145 -14.19 40.94 14.01
CA GLN A 145 -12.80 41.14 13.65
C GLN A 145 -12.32 40.14 12.58
N ASP A 146 -12.80 38.89 12.62
CA ASP A 146 -12.43 37.86 11.64
C ASP A 146 -13.01 38.18 10.26
N LEU A 147 -14.22 38.73 10.21
CA LEU A 147 -14.84 39.20 8.96
C LEU A 147 -14.07 40.37 8.34
N ARG A 148 -13.51 41.27 9.16
CA ARG A 148 -12.70 42.40 8.67
C ARG A 148 -11.34 41.94 8.15
N LEU A 149 -10.71 40.98 8.83
CA LEU A 149 -9.47 40.35 8.35
C LEU A 149 -9.68 39.67 7.00
N ALA A 150 -10.73 38.86 6.86
CA ALA A 150 -11.07 38.22 5.59
C ALA A 150 -11.32 39.24 4.45
N ALA A 151 -12.03 40.34 4.73
CA ALA A 151 -12.24 41.41 3.76
C ALA A 151 -10.94 42.13 3.36
N SER A 152 -10.05 42.39 4.32
CA SER A 152 -8.75 43.04 4.06
C SER A 152 -7.81 42.16 3.23
N VAL A 153 -7.80 40.86 3.47
CA VAL A 153 -7.02 39.88 2.70
C VAL A 153 -7.55 39.80 1.26
N ASN A 154 -8.86 39.77 1.06
CA ASN A 154 -9.44 39.78 -0.28
C ASN A 154 -9.09 41.06 -1.07
N ALA A 155 -9.08 42.22 -0.41
CA ALA A 155 -8.65 43.48 -1.05
C ALA A 155 -7.16 43.44 -1.43
N GLN A 156 -6.32 42.83 -0.60
CA GLN A 156 -4.88 42.69 -0.87
C GLN A 156 -4.60 41.72 -2.03
N ILE A 157 -5.40 40.66 -2.16
CA ILE A 157 -5.31 39.71 -3.29
C ILE A 157 -5.70 40.39 -4.60
N GLN A 158 -6.77 41.20 -4.61
CA GLN A 158 -7.19 41.93 -5.81
C GLN A 158 -6.15 42.96 -6.26
N ASN A 159 -5.59 43.73 -5.32
CA ASN A 159 -4.57 44.73 -5.65
C ASN A 159 -3.24 44.13 -6.11
N GLY A 160 -2.92 42.90 -5.69
CA GLY A 160 -1.74 42.17 -6.17
C GLY A 160 -1.87 41.61 -7.59
N GLN A 161 -3.08 41.59 -8.14
CA GLN A 161 -3.38 41.04 -9.46
C GLN A 161 -3.46 42.10 -10.57
N GLU A 162 -3.47 43.40 -10.21
CA GLU A 162 -3.49 44.55 -11.15
C GLU A 162 -2.09 45.20 -11.36
N LEU A 163 -1.02 44.61 -10.85
CA LEU A 163 0.34 45.11 -11.09
C LEU A 163 0.87 44.71 -12.48
N ASP A 164 0.80 45.69 -13.39
CA ASP A 164 1.68 45.96 -14.54
C ASP A 164 1.85 44.89 -15.62
N GLU A 165 0.92 44.91 -16.60
CA GLU A 165 1.14 44.37 -17.96
C GLU A 165 1.80 45.38 -18.92
N SER A 166 2.19 46.59 -18.49
CA SER A 166 2.61 47.68 -19.41
C SER A 166 4.09 48.10 -19.38
N GLU A 167 4.96 47.49 -18.58
CA GLU A 167 6.41 47.73 -18.64
C GLU A 167 7.21 46.44 -18.81
N LEU A 168 7.17 45.85 -20.01
CA LEU A 168 8.04 44.74 -20.39
C LEU A 168 9.40 45.25 -20.85
N ASP A 169 10.29 45.39 -19.87
CA ASP A 169 11.74 45.52 -19.98
C ASP A 169 12.35 44.49 -20.96
N ASP A 170 13.14 44.98 -21.92
CA ASP A 170 13.93 44.22 -22.92
C ASP A 170 15.06 43.37 -22.34
N SER A 171 15.19 43.31 -21.01
CA SER A 171 16.16 42.47 -20.32
C SER A 171 15.67 41.05 -19.99
N GLN A 172 14.40 40.70 -20.23
CA GLN A 172 13.90 39.37 -19.87
C GLN A 172 14.21 38.30 -20.94
N PRO A 173 14.69 37.10 -20.54
CA PRO A 173 15.10 36.06 -21.47
C PRO A 173 13.94 35.54 -22.32
N ALA A 174 14.22 35.17 -23.58
CA ALA A 174 13.23 34.86 -24.62
C ALA A 174 12.14 33.84 -24.23
N PHE A 175 12.44 32.90 -23.31
CA PHE A 175 11.46 31.93 -22.80
C PHE A 175 10.31 32.55 -22.00
N VAL A 176 10.42 33.81 -21.58
CA VAL A 176 9.34 34.57 -20.92
C VAL A 176 8.39 35.21 -21.94
N ARG A 177 8.87 35.49 -23.16
CA ARG A 177 8.11 36.16 -24.22
C ARG A 177 7.46 35.19 -25.21
N GLU A 178 8.05 34.01 -25.38
CA GLU A 178 7.54 33.00 -26.29
C GLU A 178 6.37 32.23 -25.65
N VAL A 179 5.18 32.36 -26.24
CA VAL A 179 4.03 31.51 -25.91
C VAL A 179 4.33 30.10 -26.43
N ILE A 180 4.85 29.24 -25.57
CA ILE A 180 5.07 27.83 -25.89
C ILE A 180 3.70 27.15 -25.94
N GLU A 181 3.27 26.75 -27.14
CA GLU A 181 2.05 25.96 -27.33
C GLU A 181 2.27 24.53 -26.82
N VAL A 182 2.08 24.32 -25.52
CA VAL A 182 2.18 23.00 -24.89
C VAL A 182 0.92 22.20 -25.21
N LYS A 183 1.02 21.27 -26.16
CA LYS A 183 -0.04 20.28 -26.42
C LYS A 183 -0.11 19.30 -25.27
N VAL A 184 -1.02 19.55 -24.34
CA VAL A 184 -1.34 18.63 -23.24
C VAL A 184 -1.94 17.36 -23.85
N PRO A 185 -1.29 16.18 -23.68
CA PRO A 185 -1.85 14.94 -24.20
C PRO A 185 -3.23 14.66 -23.57
N GLU A 186 -4.16 14.09 -24.35
CA GLU A 186 -5.56 13.88 -23.92
C GLU A 186 -5.72 13.11 -22.61
N ARG A 187 -4.72 12.29 -22.24
CA ARG A 187 -4.70 11.57 -20.96
C ARG A 187 -4.66 12.50 -19.75
N PHE A 188 -4.18 13.72 -19.91
CA PHE A 188 -4.08 14.72 -18.85
C PHE A 188 -5.22 15.75 -18.89
N SER A 189 -5.99 15.81 -20.00
CA SER A 189 -7.19 16.64 -20.08
C SER A 189 -8.45 15.92 -19.59
N GLN A 190 -8.36 14.62 -19.30
CA GLN A 190 -9.46 13.85 -18.73
C GLN A 190 -9.49 14.04 -17.20
N GLU A 191 -10.62 14.55 -16.70
CA GLU A 191 -10.88 14.57 -15.27
C GLU A 191 -10.93 13.14 -14.74
N LEU A 192 -10.01 12.82 -13.83
CA LEU A 192 -9.96 11.53 -13.17
C LEU A 192 -11.17 11.43 -12.24
N LYS A 193 -12.25 10.79 -12.70
CA LYS A 193 -13.42 10.47 -11.87
C LYS A 193 -13.03 9.38 -10.88
N LEU A 194 -12.45 9.79 -9.76
CA LEU A 194 -12.23 8.92 -8.62
C LEU A 194 -13.58 8.64 -7.96
N ASP A 195 -13.97 7.38 -7.92
CA ASP A 195 -15.14 6.94 -7.18
C ASP A 195 -14.79 6.97 -5.67
N PRO A 196 -15.48 7.79 -4.85
CA PRO A 196 -15.18 7.90 -3.42
C PRO A 196 -15.52 6.62 -2.64
N PHE A 197 -16.30 5.71 -3.23
CA PHE A 197 -16.64 4.41 -2.61
C PHE A 197 -15.83 3.25 -3.18
N ALA A 198 -14.99 3.49 -4.19
CA ALA A 198 -14.08 2.47 -4.67
C ALA A 198 -13.00 2.20 -3.62
N ASP A 199 -12.71 0.91 -3.43
CA ASP A 199 -11.64 0.40 -2.57
C ASP A 199 -10.34 1.19 -2.77
N THR A 200 -10.03 2.09 -1.83
CA THR A 200 -8.81 2.89 -1.88
C THR A 200 -7.59 2.03 -1.58
N ILE A 201 -6.45 2.41 -2.15
CA ILE A 201 -5.15 1.86 -1.76
C ILE A 201 -4.74 2.29 -0.34
N PHE A 202 -5.34 3.36 0.18
CA PHE A 202 -5.12 3.86 1.53
C PHE A 202 -5.76 2.93 2.55
N GLY A 203 -4.98 2.52 3.56
CA GLY A 203 -5.41 1.61 4.63
C GLY A 203 -5.16 0.12 4.37
N LYS A 204 -4.81 -0.29 3.14
CA LYS A 204 -4.43 -1.68 2.84
C LYS A 204 -2.95 -1.92 3.14
N SER A 205 -2.62 -3.08 3.71
CA SER A 205 -1.21 -3.44 3.91
C SER A 205 -0.50 -3.59 2.56
N TYR A 206 0.78 -3.20 2.48
CA TYR A 206 1.56 -3.33 1.24
C TYR A 206 1.54 -4.78 0.69
N ALA A 207 1.64 -5.76 1.59
CA ALA A 207 1.60 -7.17 1.24
C ALA A 207 0.27 -7.57 0.56
N GLU A 208 -0.86 -7.07 1.06
CA GLU A 208 -2.18 -7.34 0.50
C GLU A 208 -2.37 -6.66 -0.86
N ALA A 209 -1.96 -5.39 -1.00
CA ALA A 209 -2.00 -4.69 -2.27
C ALA A 209 -1.11 -5.38 -3.32
N TYR A 210 0.07 -5.86 -2.92
CA TYR A 210 0.97 -6.62 -3.79
C TYR A 210 0.35 -7.96 -4.23
N LYS A 211 -0.27 -8.70 -3.30
CA LYS A 211 -0.99 -9.95 -3.61
C LYS A 211 -2.16 -9.71 -4.57
N ALA A 212 -2.97 -8.68 -4.34
CA ALA A 212 -4.09 -8.34 -5.22
C ALA A 212 -3.60 -7.98 -6.64
N ARG A 213 -2.53 -7.20 -6.74
CA ARG A 213 -1.93 -6.83 -8.03
C ARG A 213 -1.35 -8.03 -8.77
N THR A 214 -0.61 -8.89 -8.09
CA THR A 214 -0.04 -10.10 -8.69
C THR A 214 -1.13 -11.07 -9.13
N PHE A 215 -2.18 -11.24 -8.34
CA PHE A 215 -3.36 -12.02 -8.71
C PHE A 215 -4.06 -11.47 -9.95
N LYS A 216 -4.32 -10.16 -10.01
CA LYS A 216 -4.92 -9.52 -11.20
C LYS A 216 -4.08 -9.74 -12.45
N PHE A 217 -2.76 -9.59 -12.34
CA PHE A 217 -1.87 -9.83 -13.47
C PHE A 217 -1.83 -11.31 -13.91
N ALA A 218 -1.85 -12.23 -12.95
CA ALA A 218 -1.89 -13.66 -13.23
C ALA A 218 -3.24 -14.07 -13.86
N SER A 219 -4.36 -13.52 -13.39
CA SER A 219 -5.68 -13.79 -13.94
C SER A 219 -5.81 -13.25 -15.36
N GLU A 220 -5.35 -12.02 -15.62
CA GLU A 220 -5.30 -11.45 -16.97
C GLU A 220 -4.48 -12.35 -17.90
N LYS A 221 -3.26 -12.73 -17.52
CA LYS A 221 -2.44 -13.67 -18.31
C LYS A 221 -3.13 -15.00 -18.55
N TYR A 222 -3.75 -15.57 -17.53
CA TYR A 222 -4.46 -16.83 -17.68
C TYR A 222 -5.62 -16.71 -18.66
N THR A 223 -6.40 -15.62 -18.59
CA THR A 223 -7.49 -15.34 -19.53
C THR A 223 -6.97 -15.17 -20.97
N THR A 224 -5.86 -14.47 -21.18
CA THR A 224 -5.25 -14.34 -22.51
C THR A 224 -4.73 -15.69 -23.02
N HIS A 225 -4.15 -16.52 -22.16
CA HIS A 225 -3.75 -17.89 -22.52
C HIS A 225 -4.94 -18.76 -22.91
N ILE A 226 -6.07 -18.67 -22.21
CA ILE A 226 -7.30 -19.37 -22.60
C ILE A 226 -7.77 -18.89 -23.97
N GLN A 227 -7.79 -17.58 -24.21
CA GLN A 227 -8.19 -17.01 -25.50
C GLN A 227 -7.26 -17.49 -26.60
N MET A 228 -5.94 -17.43 -26.41
CA MET A 228 -4.97 -17.98 -27.36
C MET A 228 -5.20 -19.47 -27.63
N ALA A 229 -5.47 -20.28 -26.59
CA ALA A 229 -5.74 -21.70 -26.78
C ALA A 229 -7.03 -21.94 -27.59
N LYS A 230 -8.09 -21.16 -27.35
CA LYS A 230 -9.33 -21.20 -28.14
C LYS A 230 -9.11 -20.78 -29.59
N ASP A 231 -8.26 -19.78 -29.81
CA ASP A 231 -7.92 -19.24 -31.14
C ASP A 231 -6.81 -20.05 -31.85
N GLY A 232 -6.40 -21.19 -31.28
CA GLY A 232 -5.39 -22.08 -31.85
C GLY A 232 -3.97 -21.51 -31.87
N TYR A 233 -3.62 -20.72 -30.85
CA TYR A 233 -2.37 -19.96 -30.69
C TYR A 233 -2.06 -19.02 -31.86
N ARG A 234 -3.11 -18.61 -32.59
CA ARG A 234 -2.98 -17.54 -33.57
C ARG A 234 -2.87 -16.22 -32.80
N PRO A 235 -1.88 -15.36 -33.11
CA PRO A 235 -1.84 -14.03 -32.52
C PRO A 235 -3.13 -13.30 -32.95
N GLY A 236 -4.08 -13.19 -32.03
CA GLY A 236 -5.46 -12.72 -32.27
C GLY A 236 -5.58 -11.28 -32.75
N ASN A 237 -4.46 -10.56 -32.85
CA ASN A 237 -4.29 -9.37 -33.67
C ASN A 237 -2.87 -9.47 -34.24
N GLY A 238 -2.75 -9.45 -35.58
CA GLY A 238 -1.45 -9.32 -36.22
C GLY A 238 -0.71 -8.16 -35.55
N SER A 239 0.53 -8.42 -35.16
CA SER A 239 1.44 -7.41 -34.62
C SER A 239 1.27 -6.11 -35.41
N MET A 240 0.66 -5.07 -34.83
CA MET A 240 0.49 -3.80 -35.53
C MET A 240 1.84 -3.16 -35.90
N PHE A 241 2.95 -3.68 -35.37
CA PHE A 241 4.30 -3.35 -35.81
C PHE A 241 4.61 -3.79 -37.25
N SER A 242 3.83 -4.69 -37.86
CA SER A 242 4.04 -5.13 -39.26
C SER A 242 3.11 -4.48 -40.28
N MET A 243 2.26 -3.52 -39.89
CA MET A 243 1.37 -2.79 -40.82
C MET A 243 1.97 -1.46 -41.32
N ILE A 244 3.22 -1.15 -40.95
CA ILE A 244 3.99 -0.03 -41.51
C ILE A 244 5.04 -0.64 -42.44
N ALA A 245 4.64 -0.97 -43.67
CA ALA A 245 5.54 -1.27 -44.80
C ALA A 245 4.82 -1.06 -46.12
#